data_AF-Q2BE27-F1
#
_entry.id   AF-Q2BE27-F1
#
_cell.length_a   1.000
_cell.length_b   1.000
_cell.length_c   1.000
_cell.angle_alpha   90.00
_cell.angle_beta   90.00
_cell.angle_gamma   90.00
#
_symmetry.space_group_name_H-M   'P 1'
#
loop_
_entity.id
_entity.type
_entity.pdbx_description
1 polymer ?
#
loop_
_entity_poly.entity_id
_entity_poly.type
_entity_poly.pdbx_seq_one_letter_code
_entity_poly.pdbx_strand_id
1 'polypeptide(L)' 'MDRFDFSLNNKLVRAWVLIMLPVIAVSIIMFWVVPSEFFFVPHLLSIVATVGFFTYFLLIKKRK' A
#
# COMPACT_ATOMS: atom_id res chain seq x y z
N MET A 1 -19.01 -4.29 -17.70
CA MET A 1 -17.79 -4.16 -16.87
C MET A 1 -18.06 -4.91 -15.59
N ASP A 2 -17.36 -6.01 -15.35
CA ASP A 2 -17.41 -6.69 -14.05
C ASP A 2 -17.12 -5.66 -12.96
N ARG A 3 -18.06 -5.47 -12.04
CA ARG A 3 -17.90 -4.51 -10.95
C ARG A 3 -16.68 -4.94 -10.16
N PHE A 4 -15.66 -4.09 -10.12
CA PHE A 4 -14.57 -4.27 -9.18
C PHE A 4 -15.17 -4.21 -7.78
N ASP A 5 -15.39 -5.38 -7.18
CA ASP A 5 -16.03 -5.49 -5.88
C ASP A 5 -14.98 -5.15 -4.82
N PHE A 6 -14.98 -3.89 -4.38
CA PHE A 6 -14.13 -3.39 -3.29
C PHE A 6 -14.65 -3.90 -1.93
N SER A 7 -14.95 -5.19 -1.88
CA SER A 7 -15.44 -5.88 -0.71
C SER A 7 -14.27 -6.42 0.09
N LEU A 8 -14.26 -6.13 1.40
CA LEU A 8 -13.34 -6.75 2.36
C LEU A 8 -13.52 -8.28 2.45
N ASN A 9 -14.55 -8.84 1.80
CA ASN A 9 -14.72 -10.27 1.61
C ASN A 9 -13.68 -10.86 0.63
N ASN A 10 -13.15 -10.04 -0.30
CA ASN A 10 -12.05 -10.47 -1.15
C ASN A 10 -10.75 -10.50 -0.33
N LYS A 11 -10.17 -11.70 -0.18
CA LYS A 11 -8.92 -11.93 0.57
C LYS A 11 -7.77 -11.03 0.11
N LEU A 12 -7.72 -10.71 -1.19
CA LEU A 12 -6.69 -9.83 -1.76
C LEU A 12 -6.90 -8.38 -1.28
N VAL A 13 -8.11 -7.85 -1.43
CA VAL A 13 -8.45 -6.49 -1.01
C VAL A 13 -8.25 -6.34 0.50
N ARG A 14 -8.68 -7.34 1.28
CA ARG A 14 -8.47 -7.35 2.73
C ARG A 14 -6.99 -7.34 3.12
N ALA A 15 -6.15 -8.15 2.48
CA ALA A 15 -4.71 -8.17 2.74
C ALA A 15 -4.04 -6.85 2.33
N TRP A 16 -4.43 -6.29 1.18
CA TRP A 16 -3.94 -5.00 0.71
C TRP A 16 -4.30 -3.88 1.69
N VAL A 17 -5.57 -3.80 2.13
CA VAL A 17 -6.02 -2.79 3.10
C VAL A 17 -5.28 -2.94 4.42
N LEU A 18 -5.13 -4.15 4.95
CA LEU A 18 -4.42 -4.37 6.21
C LEU A 18 -2.94 -3.93 6.19
N ILE A 19 -2.30 -3.99 5.02
CA ILE A 19 -0.90 -3.57 4.85
C ILE A 19 -0.80 -2.08 4.53
N MET A 20 -1.66 -1.56 3.65
CA MET A 20 -1.58 -0.17 3.20
C MET A 20 -2.11 0.82 4.22
N LEU A 21 -3.10 0.45 5.03
CA LEU A 21 -3.67 1.33 6.06
C LEU A 21 -2.62 1.80 7.09
N PRO A 22 -1.78 0.92 7.69
CA PRO A 22 -0.71 1.38 8.57
C PRO A 22 0.38 2.16 7.81
N VAL A 23 0.70 1.81 6.56
CA VAL A 23 1.65 2.58 5.74
C VAL A 23 1.15 4.00 5.51
N ILE A 24 -0.12 4.17 5.17
CA ILE A 24 -0.74 5.49 4.97
C ILE A 24 -0.71 6.30 6.27
N ALA A 25 -1.01 5.67 7.40
CA ALA A 25 -0.94 6.33 8.71
C ALA A 25 0.49 6.83 9.01
N VAL A 26 1.51 6.00 8.76
CA VAL A 26 2.93 6.39 8.91
C VAL A 26 3.31 7.51 7.95
N SER A 27 2.87 7.45 6.69
CA SER A 27 3.12 8.52 5.72
C SER A 27 2.53 9.86 6.16
N ILE A 28 1.30 9.87 6.71
CA ILE A 28 0.66 11.08 7.23
C ILE A 28 1.47 11.65 8.40
N ILE A 29 1.90 10.80 9.33
CA ILE A 29 2.75 11.23 10.46
C ILE A 29 4.07 11.81 9.93
N MET A 30 4.68 11.18 8.92
CA MET A 30 5.89 11.70 8.29
C MET A 30 5.69 13.08 7.67
N PHE A 31 4.56 13.36 7.01
CA PHE A 31 4.30 14.71 6.48
C PHE A 31 4.25 15.79 7.56
N TRP A 32 3.91 15.44 8.80
CA TRP A 32 3.93 16.38 9.93
C TRP A 32 5.31 16.54 10.57
N VAL A 33 6.09 15.45 10.64
CA VAL A 33 7.38 15.41 11.34
C VAL A 33 8.53 15.87 10.45
N VAL A 34 8.46 15.58 9.16
CA VAL A 34 9.57 15.76 8.22
C VAL A 34 9.55 17.18 7.65
N PRO A 35 10.71 17.87 7.52
CA PRO A 35 10.77 19.17 6.87
C PRO A 35 10.28 19.11 5.42
N SER A 36 9.74 20.22 4.90
CA SER A 36 9.12 20.29 3.56
C SER A 36 10.05 19.85 2.42
N GLU A 37 11.35 20.10 2.56
CA GLU A 37 12.42 19.67 1.65
C GLU A 37 12.48 18.15 1.45
N PHE A 38 12.01 17.40 2.45
CA PHE A 38 12.03 15.94 2.50
C PHE A 38 10.64 15.31 2.35
N PHE A 39 9.63 16.05 1.89
CA PHE A 39 8.29 15.50 1.61
C PHE A 39 8.31 14.37 0.57
N PHE A 40 9.36 14.26 -0.24
CA PHE A 40 9.55 13.11 -1.11
C PHE A 40 9.67 11.78 -0.35
N VAL A 41 10.06 11.79 0.93
CA VAL A 41 10.25 10.58 1.75
C VAL A 41 8.92 9.84 1.99
N PRO A 42 7.85 10.44 2.54
CA PRO A 42 6.56 9.77 2.66
C PRO A 42 5.94 9.36 1.31
N HIS A 43 6.24 10.09 0.23
CA HIS A 43 5.86 9.67 -1.13
C HIS A 43 6.59 8.39 -1.55
N LEU A 44 7.92 8.33 -1.39
CA LEU A 44 8.72 7.14 -1.69
C LEU A 44 8.28 5.94 -0.84
N LEU A 45 8.01 6.14 0.45
CA LEU A 45 7.50 5.09 1.34
C LEU A 45 6.22 4.46 0.76
N SER A 46 5.28 5.31 0.31
CA SER A 46 4.00 4.87 -0.25
C SER A 46 4.16 4.14 -1.58
N ILE A 47 5.09 4.61 -2.44
CA ILE A 47 5.42 3.94 -3.71
C ILE A 47 6.03 2.56 -3.44
N VAL A 48 7.04 2.47 -2.58
CA VAL A 48 7.71 1.21 -2.25
C VAL A 48 6.75 0.22 -1.62
N ALA A 49 5.87 0.65 -0.72
CA ALA A 49 4.87 -0.23 -0.13
C ALA A 49 3.89 -0.78 -1.19
N THR A 50 3.41 0.08 -2.10
CA THR A 50 2.50 -0.32 -3.17
C THR A 50 3.17 -1.31 -4.12
N VAL A 51 4.36 -0.97 -4.63
CA VAL A 51 5.13 -1.82 -5.54
C VAL A 51 5.52 -3.12 -4.86
N GLY A 52 5.99 -3.07 -3.62
CA GLY A 52 6.36 -4.24 -2.83
C GLY A 52 5.18 -5.19 -2.64
N PHE A 53 4.00 -4.68 -2.31
CA PHE A 53 2.78 -5.49 -2.22
C PHE A 53 2.44 -6.16 -3.55
N PHE A 54 2.43 -5.40 -4.66
CA PHE A 54 2.12 -5.95 -5.98
C PHE A 54 3.13 -7.01 -6.41
N THR A 55 4.42 -6.76 -6.17
CA THR A 55 5.49 -7.70 -6.50
C THR A 55 5.35 -8.99 -5.69
N TYR A 56 5.14 -8.87 -4.37
CA TYR A 56 4.85 -10.01 -3.50
C TYR A 56 3.61 -10.78 -3.96
N PHE A 57 2.54 -10.08 -4.29
CA PHE A 57 1.31 -10.69 -4.79
C PHE A 57 1.51 -11.46 -6.10
N LEU A 58 2.22 -10.87 -7.07
CA LEU A 58 2.56 -11.53 -8.34
C LEU A 58 3.43 -12.77 -8.11
N LEU A 59 4.40 -12.71 -7.20
CA LEU A 59 5.25 -13.84 -6.83
C LEU A 59 4.45 -14.97 -6.15
N ILE A 60 3.51 -14.64 -5.27
CA ILE A 60 2.60 -15.63 -4.66
C ILE A 60 1.70 -16.27 -5.71
N LYS A 61 1.17 -15.47 -6.63
CA LYS A 61 0.32 -15.99 -7.70
C LYS A 61 1.09 -16.93 -8.62
N LYS A 62 2.38 -16.70 -8.87
CA LYS A 62 3.24 -17.61 -9.65
C LYS A 62 3.57 -18.93 -8.95
N ARG A 63 3.47 -18.99 -7.62
CA ARG A 63 3.75 -20.21 -6.83
C ARG A 63 2.52 -21.11 -6.63
N LYS A 64 1.33 -20.64 -7.00
CA LYS A 64 0.08 -21.41 -7.00
C LYS A 64 -0.30 -21.77 -8.43
#